data_AF-A0A3D3KNZ4-F1
#
_entry.id   AF-A0A3D3KNZ4-F1
#
_cell.length_a   1.000
_cell.length_b   1.000
_cell.length_c   1.000
_cell.angle_alpha   90.00
_cell.angle_beta   90.00
_cell.angle_gamma   90.00
#
_symmetry.space_group_name_H-M   'P 1'
#
loop_
_entity.id
_entity.type
_entity.pdbx_description
1 polymer ?
#
loop_
_entity_poly.entity_id
_entity_poly.type
_entity_poly.pdbx_seq_one_letter_code
_entity_poly.pdbx_strand_id
1 'polypeptide(L)' 'MRVAIIGANGQLGSDLVKVFQGGNVVPLTHSDIEITNPAQTDSVLRNIRPDV' A
#
# COMPACT_ATOMS: atom_id res chain seq x y z
N MET A 1 11.42 8.26 -2.59
CA MET A 1 10.71 7.06 -3.07
C MET A 1 9.68 6.65 -2.03
N ARG A 2 8.39 6.90 -2.30
CA ARG A 2 7.24 6.48 -1.52
C ARG A 2 6.70 5.19 -2.11
N VAL A 3 6.54 4.15 -1.30
CA VAL A 3 6.14 2.82 -1.77
C VAL A 3 4.80 2.45 -1.16
N ALA A 4 3.80 2.12 -1.98
CA ALA A 4 2.52 1.62 -1.50
C ALA A 4 2.53 0.08 -1.46
N ILE A 5 2.28 -0.51 -0.30
CA ILE A 5 2.22 -1.98 -0.15
C ILE A 5 0.76 -2.36 0.05
N ILE A 6 0.12 -2.89 -1.00
CA ILE A 6 -1.26 -3.40 -0.93
C ILE A 6 -1.23 -4.85 -0.42
N GLY A 7 -2.15 -5.18 0.49
CA GLY A 7 -2.13 -6.46 1.21
C GLY A 7 -1.07 -6.49 2.31
N ALA A 8 -0.80 -5.34 2.94
CA ALA A 8 0.25 -5.16 3.94
C ALA A 8 0.10 -6.04 5.20
N ASN A 9 -1.08 -6.59 5.46
CA ASN A 9 -1.34 -7.53 6.56
C ASN A 9 -1.26 -9.02 6.15
N GLY A 10 -0.95 -9.31 4.88
CA GLY A 10 -0.66 -10.67 4.42
C GLY A 10 0.74 -11.13 4.82
N GLN A 11 1.04 -12.42 4.59
CA GLN A 11 2.32 -13.03 4.96
C GLN A 11 3.51 -12.23 4.39
N LEU A 12 3.56 -12.05 3.07
CA LEU A 12 4.62 -11.27 2.41
C LEU A 12 4.54 -9.78 2.71
N GLY A 13 3.34 -9.18 2.68
CA GLY A 13 3.16 -7.75 2.92
C GLY A 13 3.69 -7.32 4.29
N SER A 14 3.42 -8.12 5.32
CA SER A 14 3.88 -7.85 6.68
C SER A 14 5.40 -7.92 6.82
N ASP A 15 6.05 -8.82 6.09
CA ASP A 15 7.51 -8.93 6.08
C ASP A 15 8.15 -7.77 5.30
N LEU A 16 7.56 -7.36 4.17
CA LEU A 16 8.03 -6.18 3.43
C LEU A 16 7.93 -4.92 4.30
N VAL A 17 6.82 -4.70 5.01
CA VAL A 17 6.67 -3.56 5.92
C VAL A 17 7.77 -3.53 7.00
N LYS A 18 8.18 -4.70 7.53
CA LYS A 18 9.30 -4.80 8.49
C LYS A 18 10.65 -4.49 7.85
N VAL A 19 10.91 -4.98 6.64
CA VAL A 19 12.19 -4.77 5.94
C VAL A 19 12.37 -3.31 5.51
N PHE A 20 11.29 -2.65 5.09
CA PHE A 20 11.31 -1.24 4.70
C PHE A 20 11.31 -0.26 5.90
N GLN A 21 11.50 -0.72 7.14
CA GLN A 21 11.58 0.14 8.32
C GLN A 21 12.64 1.24 8.12
N GLY A 22 12.18 2.49 8.07
CA GLY A 22 13.02 3.68 7.80
C GLY A 22 12.74 4.38 6.45
N GLY A 23 11.95 3.78 5.56
CA GLY A 23 11.52 4.37 4.28
C GLY A 23 10.10 4.96 4.30
N ASN A 24 9.74 5.71 3.25
CA ASN A 24 8.37 6.21 3.01
C ASN A 24 7.44 5.08 2.52
N VAL A 25 7.17 4.07 3.34
CA VAL A 25 6.19 3.02 3.02
C VAL A 25 4.80 3.43 3.49
N VAL A 26 3.81 3.17 2.63
CA VAL A 26 2.38 3.32 2.92
C VAL A 26 1.74 1.92 2.89
N PRO A 27 1.54 1.28 4.05
CA PRO A 27 0.88 -0.01 4.12
C PRO A 27 -0.62 0.16 3.89
N LEU A 28 -1.19 -0.65 3.00
CA LEU A 28 -2.61 -0.68 2.67
C LEU A 28 -3.14 -2.10 2.84
N THR A 29 -4.23 -2.24 3.57
CA THR A 29 -4.97 -3.47 3.75
C THR A 29 -6.28 -3.43 2.97
N HIS A 30 -7.04 -4.52 3.00
CA HIS A 30 -8.37 -4.58 2.39
C HIS A 30 -9.35 -3.54 2.97
N SER A 31 -9.12 -3.08 4.21
CA SER A 31 -9.89 -2.00 4.84
C SER A 31 -9.56 -0.62 4.28
N ASP A 32 -8.39 -0.46 3.66
CA ASP A 32 -7.90 0.82 3.14
C ASP A 32 -8.15 0.94 1.62
N ILE A 33 -8.04 -0.18 0.90
CA ILE A 33 -8.17 -0.25 -0.56
C ILE A 33 -8.78 -1.58 -0.99
N GLU A 34 -9.81 -1.51 -1.84
CA GLU A 34 -10.39 -2.66 -2.53
C GLU A 34 -9.87 -2.69 -3.98
N ILE A 35 -8.96 -3.62 -4.29
CA ILE A 35 -8.35 -3.71 -5.62
C ILE A 35 -9.35 -4.12 -6.72
N THR A 36 -10.47 -4.74 -6.33
CA THR A 36 -11.56 -5.07 -7.25
C THR A 36 -12.49 -3.89 -7.54
N ASN A 37 -12.29 -2.75 -6.87
CA ASN A 37 -12.97 -1.48 -7.12
C ASN A 37 -12.01 -0.46 -7.78
N PRO A 38 -12.04 -0.30 -9.11
CA PRO A 38 -11.09 0.55 -9.83
C PRO A 38 -11.19 2.03 -9.45
N ALA A 39 -12.41 2.54 -9.19
CA ALA A 39 -12.62 3.95 -8.88
C ALA A 39 -12.07 4.31 -7.49
N GLN A 40 -12.29 3.44 -6.50
CA GLN A 40 -11.70 3.62 -5.17
C GLN A 40 -10.18 3.48 -5.24
N THR A 41 -9.67 2.48 -5.96
CA THR A 41 -8.23 2.25 -6.11
C THR A 41 -7.53 3.47 -6.72
N ASP A 42 -8.04 4.02 -7.82
CA ASP A 42 -7.48 5.23 -8.45
C ASP A 42 -7.50 6.43 -7.49
N SER A 43 -8.61 6.65 -6.78
CA SER A 43 -8.72 7.73 -5.78
C SER A 43 -7.68 7.60 -4.66
N VAL A 44 -7.54 6.40 -4.08
CA VAL A 44 -6.58 6.13 -3.00
C VAL A 44 -5.14 6.34 -3.47
N LEU A 45 -4.77 5.78 -4.63
CA LEU A 45 -3.41 5.91 -5.15
C LEU A 45 -3.06 7.35 -5.56
N ARG A 46 -4.02 8.12 -6.10
CA ARG A 46 -3.82 9.55 -6.41
C ARG A 46 -3.61 10.42 -5.17
N ASN A 47 -4.23 10.05 -4.05
CA ASN A 47 -4.05 10.75 -2.79
C ASN A 47 -2.68 10.44 -2.16
N ILE A 48 -2.25 9.17 -2.23
CA ILE A 48 -0.98 8.72 -1.68
C ILE A 48 0.21 9.20 -2.52
N ARG A 49 0.05 9.20 -3.85
CA ARG A 49 1.10 9.46 -4.85
C ARG A 49 2.36 8.63 -4.59
N PRO A 50 2.26 7.28 -4.63
CA PRO A 50 3.43 6.44 -4.52
C PRO A 50 4.30 6.57 -5.78
N ASP A 51 5.61 6.43 -5.59
CA ASP A 51 6.58 6.26 -6.68
C ASP A 51 6.59 4.81 -7.19
N VAL A 52 6.22 3.85 -6.33
CA VAL A 52 6.12 2.41 -6.60
C VAL A 52 4.91 1.81 -5.90
#